data_AF-A0A2G6H990-F1
#
_entry.id   AF-A0A2G6H990-F1
#
_cell.length_a   1.000
_cell.length_b   1.000
_cell.length_c   1.000
_cell.angle_alpha   90.00
_cell.angle_beta   90.00
_cell.angle_gamma   90.00
#
_symmetry.space_group_name_H-M   'P 1'
#
loop_
_entity.id
_entity.type
_entity.pdbx_description
1 polymer ?
#
loop_
_entity_poly.entity_id
_entity_poly.type
_entity_poly.pdbx_seq_one_letter_code
_entity_poly.pdbx_strand_id
1 'polypeptide(L)'
;MKKNILTFLLLLSGIHMATFAQTGTKITYQRVQNQQLDTSSNHRVVISNPQWLVCETLLDYTQLIPTVAKEKEYIDFKHRIYYKKAQLQHEYFSIQDSLPTDSVFTFTDKTKEILGYTCHHAYQVLFSNKIEFWYTTSLKNNSTPYPSLGFSTKISR
;
A
#
# COMPACT_ATOMS: atom_id res chain seq x y z
N MET A 1 -7.65 -38.89 43.42
CA MET A 1 -6.69 -38.24 42.48
C MET A 1 -7.16 -38.15 41.01
N LYS A 2 -8.29 -38.75 40.60
CA LYS A 2 -8.76 -38.70 39.19
C LYS A 2 -9.68 -37.51 38.83
N LYS A 3 -10.25 -36.80 39.83
CA LYS A 3 -11.19 -35.67 39.60
C LYS A 3 -10.52 -34.34 39.21
N ASN A 4 -9.20 -34.20 39.41
CA ASN A 4 -8.49 -32.94 39.15
C ASN A 4 -7.82 -32.88 37.78
N ILE A 5 -7.76 -34.01 37.05
CA ILE A 5 -7.17 -34.08 35.70
C ILE A 5 -8.12 -33.53 34.64
N LEU A 6 -9.44 -33.70 34.83
CA LEU A 6 -10.44 -33.23 33.87
C LEU A 6 -10.52 -31.69 33.82
N THR A 7 -10.29 -31.03 34.96
CA THR A 7 -10.30 -29.56 35.05
C THR A 7 -9.09 -28.92 34.37
N PHE A 8 -7.95 -29.61 34.34
CA PHE A 8 -6.73 -29.11 33.69
C PHE A 8 -6.79 -29.22 32.16
N LEU A 9 -7.47 -30.25 31.64
CA LEU A 9 -7.67 -30.43 30.19
C LEU A 9 -8.64 -29.41 29.58
N LEU A 10 -9.64 -28.94 30.33
CA LEU A 10 -10.61 -27.93 29.88
C LEU A 10 -10.03 -26.50 29.84
N LEU A 11 -8.98 -26.22 30.62
CA LEU A 11 -8.27 -24.93 30.58
C LEU A 11 -7.30 -24.84 29.39
N LEU A 12 -6.86 -25.96 28.83
CA LEU A 12 -5.93 -25.99 27.69
C LEU A 12 -6.60 -25.78 26.32
N SER A 13 -7.91 -26.00 26.22
CA SER A 13 -8.69 -25.83 24.97
C SER A 13 -9.15 -24.39 24.70
N GLY A 14 -8.85 -23.43 25.59
CA GLY A 14 -9.37 -22.06 25.54
C GLY A 14 -8.59 -21.06 24.68
N ILE A 15 -7.43 -21.42 24.13
CA ILE A 15 -6.58 -20.47 23.38
C ILE A 15 -6.54 -20.87 21.90
N HIS A 16 -7.71 -20.92 21.26
CA HIS A 16 -7.77 -20.72 19.82
C HIS A 16 -7.84 -19.22 19.58
N MET A 17 -6.68 -18.57 19.51
CA MET A 17 -6.58 -17.27 18.86
C MET A 17 -7.04 -17.46 17.42
N ALA A 18 -8.31 -17.16 17.16
CA ALA A 18 -8.78 -16.92 15.81
C ALA A 18 -7.97 -15.75 15.28
N THR A 19 -6.92 -16.05 14.51
CA THR A 19 -6.23 -15.06 13.71
C THR A 19 -7.22 -14.66 12.64
N PHE A 20 -7.92 -13.54 12.85
CA PHE A 20 -8.69 -12.92 11.79
C PHE A 20 -7.72 -12.69 10.64
N ALA A 21 -7.86 -13.46 9.57
CA ALA A 21 -7.11 -13.24 8.35
C ALA A 21 -7.44 -11.81 7.91
N GLN A 22 -6.48 -10.89 8.03
CA GLN A 22 -6.63 -9.55 7.47
C GLN A 22 -6.82 -9.73 5.97
N THR A 23 -8.06 -9.53 5.52
CA THR A 23 -8.40 -9.65 4.10
C THR A 23 -7.87 -8.47 3.31
N GLY A 24 -7.49 -7.37 3.96
CA GLY A 24 -6.82 -6.23 3.35
C GLY A 24 -5.99 -5.41 4.33
N THR A 25 -5.19 -4.49 3.80
CA THR A 25 -4.32 -3.58 4.56
C THR A 25 -4.64 -2.15 4.19
N LYS A 26 -4.54 -1.26 5.19
CA LYS A 26 -4.53 0.18 5.00
C LYS A 26 -3.16 0.72 5.37
N ILE A 27 -2.53 1.46 4.48
CA ILE A 27 -1.23 2.10 4.70
C ILE A 27 -1.40 3.61 4.49
N THR A 28 -0.99 4.40 5.47
CA THR A 28 -0.96 5.86 5.38
C THR A 28 0.49 6.31 5.26
N TYR A 29 0.79 7.07 4.21
CA TYR A 29 2.11 7.61 3.93
C TYR A 29 2.17 9.08 4.33
N GLN A 30 3.31 9.46 4.89
CA GLN A 30 3.67 10.85 5.14
C GLN A 30 4.78 11.27 4.16
N ARG A 31 4.70 12.52 3.70
CA ARG A 31 5.74 13.11 2.86
C ARG A 31 6.79 13.78 3.73
N VAL A 32 8.04 13.52 3.43
CA VAL A 32 9.19 14.24 4.00
C VAL A 32 9.92 14.89 2.83
N GLN A 33 10.17 16.19 2.92
CA GLN A 33 10.89 16.96 1.93
C GLN A 33 12.05 17.67 2.61
N ASN A 34 13.27 17.49 2.09
CA ASN A 34 14.49 18.06 2.67
C ASN A 34 14.64 17.76 4.17
N GLN A 35 14.35 16.51 4.57
CA GLN A 35 14.39 16.03 5.97
C GLN A 35 13.35 16.67 6.91
N GLN A 36 12.49 17.54 6.39
CA GLN A 36 11.38 18.12 7.14
C GLN A 36 10.09 17.40 6.79
N LEU A 37 9.32 17.04 7.82
CA LEU A 37 7.98 16.50 7.63
C LEU A 37 7.13 17.55 6.94
N ASP A 38 6.50 17.17 5.83
CA ASP A 38 5.48 18.00 5.21
C ASP A 38 4.27 17.98 6.13
N THR A 39 4.03 19.10 6.82
CA THR A 39 2.92 19.26 7.75
C THR A 39 1.61 19.59 7.05
N SER A 40 1.62 19.72 5.72
CA SER A 40 0.36 19.75 4.98
C SER A 40 -0.41 18.47 5.30
N SER A 41 -1.72 18.60 5.52
CA SER A 41 -2.65 17.51 5.84
C SER A 41 -2.79 16.47 4.70
N ASN A 42 -1.97 16.58 3.65
CA ASN A 42 -1.98 15.79 2.44
C ASN A 42 -1.32 14.42 2.66
N HIS A 43 -2.09 13.49 3.21
CA HIS A 43 -1.62 12.12 3.43
C HIS A 43 -2.02 11.24 2.25
N ARG A 44 -1.09 10.41 1.80
CA ARG A 44 -1.41 9.42 0.77
C ARG A 44 -1.86 8.13 1.45
N VAL A 45 -3.04 7.65 1.11
CA VAL A 45 -3.63 6.45 1.71
C VAL A 45 -3.75 5.38 0.64
N VAL A 46 -3.33 4.17 1.01
CA VAL A 46 -3.46 2.97 0.19
C VAL A 46 -4.31 1.97 0.95
N ILE A 47 -5.34 1.47 0.30
CA ILE A 47 -6.17 0.36 0.80
C ILE A 47 -6.07 -0.75 -0.24
N SER A 48 -5.66 -1.94 0.18
CA SER A 48 -5.44 -3.04 -0.76
C SER A 48 -5.78 -4.39 -0.17
N ASN A 49 -6.04 -5.34 -1.04
CA ASN A 49 -6.16 -6.76 -0.74
C ASN A 49 -5.53 -7.57 -1.89
N PRO A 50 -5.60 -8.92 -1.88
CA PRO A 50 -5.05 -9.72 -2.97
C PRO A 50 -5.70 -9.49 -4.36
N GLN A 51 -6.88 -8.87 -4.44
CA GLN A 51 -7.65 -8.67 -5.67
C GLN A 51 -7.54 -7.25 -6.23
N TRP A 52 -7.51 -6.24 -5.37
CA TRP A 52 -7.54 -4.84 -5.78
C TRP A 52 -6.73 -3.93 -4.86
N LEU A 53 -6.42 -2.75 -5.38
CA LEU A 53 -5.81 -1.63 -4.66
C LEU A 53 -6.56 -0.35 -4.99
N VAL A 54 -6.72 0.51 -3.98
CA VAL A 54 -7.13 1.91 -4.12
C VAL A 54 -6.07 2.78 -3.47
N CYS A 55 -5.65 3.84 -4.16
CA CYS A 55 -4.78 4.88 -3.64
C CYS A 55 -5.43 6.25 -3.83
N GLU A 56 -5.43 7.06 -2.78
CA GLU A 56 -5.91 8.43 -2.83
C GLU A 56 -5.04 9.36 -1.98
N THR A 57 -5.04 10.64 -2.31
CA THR A 57 -4.47 11.67 -1.42
C THR A 57 -5.61 12.26 -0.61
N LEU A 58 -5.57 12.11 0.71
CA LEU A 58 -6.45 12.80 1.63
C LEU A 58 -6.02 14.26 1.68
N LEU A 59 -6.73 15.11 0.95
CA LEU A 59 -6.53 16.55 0.99
C LEU A 59 -7.43 17.16 2.07
N ASP A 60 -6.95 18.18 2.77
CA ASP A 60 -7.83 19.04 3.58
C ASP A 60 -8.61 19.97 2.66
N TYR A 61 -9.87 19.61 2.46
CA TYR A 61 -10.79 20.29 1.54
C TYR A 61 -11.22 21.67 2.03
N THR A 62 -10.89 22.08 3.27
CA THR A 62 -11.15 23.44 3.74
C THR A 62 -10.19 24.47 3.15
N GLN A 63 -9.07 24.03 2.57
CA GLN A 63 -7.99 24.90 2.05
C GLN A 63 -7.75 24.76 0.54
N LEU A 64 -8.48 23.89 -0.16
CA LEU A 64 -8.27 23.71 -1.60
C LEU A 64 -8.84 24.89 -2.39
N ILE A 65 -8.00 25.44 -3.25
CA ILE A 65 -8.46 26.32 -4.34
C ILE A 65 -9.41 25.49 -5.22
N PRO A 66 -10.54 26.05 -5.71
CA PRO A 66 -11.53 25.36 -6.55
C PRO A 66 -11.00 24.68 -7.84
N THR A 67 -9.70 24.79 -8.11
CA THR A 67 -9.01 24.33 -9.32
C THR A 67 -8.21 23.04 -9.11
N VAL A 68 -8.05 22.53 -7.87
CA VAL A 68 -7.31 21.29 -7.62
C VAL A 68 -8.24 20.08 -7.74
N ALA A 69 -7.93 19.18 -8.68
CA ALA A 69 -8.70 17.96 -8.86
C ALA A 69 -8.44 16.94 -7.73
N LYS A 70 -9.50 16.26 -7.29
CA LYS A 70 -9.38 15.10 -6.38
C LYS A 70 -9.08 13.86 -7.20
N GLU A 71 -7.93 13.25 -6.96
CA GLU A 71 -7.50 12.07 -7.72
C GLU A 71 -7.57 10.79 -6.89
N LYS A 72 -8.05 9.72 -7.52
CA LYS A 72 -8.00 8.35 -7.00
C LYS A 72 -7.46 7.41 -8.07
N GLU A 73 -6.59 6.51 -7.66
CA GLU A 73 -5.99 5.48 -8.50
C GLU A 73 -6.42 4.10 -8.00
N TYR A 74 -6.62 3.19 -8.94
CA TYR A 74 -7.14 1.86 -8.70
C TYR A 74 -6.33 0.84 -9.50
N ILE A 75 -6.10 -0.33 -8.91
CA ILE A 75 -5.59 -1.50 -9.62
C ILE A 75 -6.56 -2.66 -9.41
N ASP A 76 -6.94 -3.32 -10.48
CA ASP A 76 -7.49 -4.68 -10.46
C ASP A 76 -6.35 -5.66 -10.80
N PHE A 77 -5.88 -6.41 -9.80
CA PHE A 77 -4.76 -7.33 -9.99
C PHE A 77 -5.15 -8.56 -10.82
N LYS A 78 -6.43 -8.96 -10.78
CA LYS A 78 -6.92 -10.14 -11.51
C LYS A 78 -6.97 -9.86 -13.01
N HIS A 79 -7.51 -8.71 -13.39
CA HIS A 79 -7.65 -8.32 -14.80
C HIS A 79 -6.44 -7.50 -15.31
N ARG A 80 -5.49 -7.17 -14.43
CA ARG A 80 -4.31 -6.33 -14.72
C ARG A 80 -4.68 -4.97 -15.30
N ILE A 81 -5.69 -4.34 -14.70
CA ILE A 81 -6.20 -3.04 -15.12
C ILE A 81 -5.74 -1.97 -14.13
N TYR A 82 -5.22 -0.88 -14.65
CA TYR A 82 -5.02 0.37 -13.94
C TYR A 82 -6.14 1.35 -14.30
N TYR A 83 -6.73 1.99 -13.31
CA TYR A 83 -7.78 2.98 -13.51
C TYR A 83 -7.49 4.22 -12.66
N LYS A 84 -7.57 5.41 -13.27
CA LYS A 84 -7.42 6.69 -12.57
C LYS A 84 -8.68 7.51 -12.77
N LYS A 85 -9.17 8.09 -11.68
CA LYS A 85 -10.31 9.00 -11.65
C LYS A 85 -9.88 10.34 -11.08
N ALA A 86 -10.24 11.42 -11.75
CA ALA A 86 -10.09 12.78 -11.28
C ALA A 86 -11.47 13.43 -11.15
N GLN A 87 -11.70 14.16 -10.07
CA GLN A 87 -12.87 15.01 -9.89
C GLN A 87 -12.43 16.47 -9.84
N LEU A 88 -12.88 17.27 -10.80
CA LEU A 88 -12.68 18.72 -10.79
C LEU A 88 -14.05 19.37 -10.62
N GLN A 89 -14.28 20.02 -9.47
CA GLN A 89 -15.59 20.55 -9.10
C GLN A 89 -16.70 19.47 -9.18
N HIS A 90 -17.63 19.61 -10.13
CA HIS A 90 -18.74 18.68 -10.37
C HIS A 90 -18.48 17.70 -11.53
N GLU A 91 -17.35 17.84 -12.22
CA GLU A 91 -16.99 17.02 -13.36
C GLU A 91 -16.08 15.86 -12.95
N TYR A 92 -16.25 14.72 -13.63
CA TYR A 92 -15.45 13.52 -13.43
C TYR A 92 -14.77 13.12 -14.72
N PHE A 93 -13.47 12.86 -14.61
CA PHE A 93 -12.63 12.38 -15.69
C PHE A 93 -12.05 11.04 -15.29
N SER A 94 -11.94 10.12 -16.23
CA SER A 94 -11.29 8.84 -15.97
C SER A 94 -10.53 8.30 -17.15
N ILE A 95 -9.42 7.65 -16.84
CA ILE A 95 -8.62 6.89 -17.79
C ILE A 95 -8.47 5.46 -17.27
N GLN A 96 -8.51 4.52 -18.20
CA GLN A 96 -8.23 3.11 -17.97
C GLN A 96 -7.04 2.72 -18.84
N ASP A 97 -6.09 2.00 -18.25
CA ASP A 97 -4.93 1.46 -18.94
C ASP A 97 -4.65 0.04 -18.42
N SER A 98 -3.74 -0.67 -19.08
CA SER A 98 -3.12 -1.87 -18.55
C SER A 98 -2.18 -1.55 -17.39
N LEU A 99 -2.05 -2.47 -16.43
CA LEU A 99 -1.09 -2.31 -15.34
C LEU A 99 0.34 -2.31 -15.92
N PRO A 100 1.19 -1.31 -15.59
CA PRO A 100 2.50 -1.18 -16.20
C PRO A 100 3.36 -2.43 -16.04
N THR A 101 3.93 -2.94 -17.14
CA THR A 101 4.72 -4.18 -17.17
C THR A 101 6.22 -3.94 -17.32
N ASP A 102 6.61 -2.76 -17.80
CA ASP A 102 7.95 -2.51 -18.32
C ASP A 102 8.87 -1.81 -17.31
N SER A 103 8.50 -1.82 -16.03
CA SER A 103 9.28 -1.18 -14.98
C SER A 103 10.51 -2.02 -14.64
N VAL A 104 11.69 -1.52 -15.01
CA VAL A 104 12.97 -2.17 -14.72
C VAL A 104 13.46 -1.71 -13.34
N PHE A 105 13.37 -2.60 -12.37
CA PHE A 105 13.90 -2.38 -11.01
C PHE A 105 15.29 -2.99 -10.86
N THR A 106 16.19 -2.24 -10.24
CA THR A 106 17.47 -2.76 -9.75
C THR A 106 17.35 -3.05 -8.26
N PHE A 107 17.49 -4.33 -7.89
CA PHE A 107 17.50 -4.78 -6.51
C PHE A 107 18.89 -4.64 -5.89
N THR A 108 18.93 -4.42 -4.58
CA THR A 108 20.18 -4.33 -3.83
C THR A 108 20.09 -5.14 -2.55
N ASP A 109 21.23 -5.44 -1.94
CA ASP A 109 21.28 -6.20 -0.68
C ASP A 109 20.93 -5.37 0.57
N LYS A 110 20.61 -4.08 0.40
CA LYS A 110 20.25 -3.21 1.52
C LYS A 110 18.90 -3.63 2.11
N THR A 111 18.87 -3.74 3.43
CA THR A 111 17.67 -3.99 4.22
C THR A 111 17.53 -2.94 5.32
N LYS A 112 16.28 -2.70 5.75
CA LYS A 112 15.98 -1.90 6.95
C LYS A 112 14.64 -2.31 7.53
N GLU A 113 14.39 -1.98 8.79
CA GLU A 113 13.09 -2.20 9.41
C GLU A 113 12.21 -0.96 9.26
N ILE A 114 10.94 -1.15 8.85
CA ILE A 114 9.92 -0.11 8.82
C ILE A 114 8.67 -0.65 9.49
N LEU A 115 8.22 -0.03 10.58
CA LEU A 115 7.02 -0.42 11.32
C LEU A 115 7.00 -1.92 11.72
N GLY A 116 8.14 -2.50 12.09
CA GLY A 116 8.27 -3.92 12.44
C GLY A 116 8.40 -4.88 11.25
N TYR A 117 8.44 -4.37 10.02
CA TYR A 117 8.62 -5.19 8.82
C TYR A 117 10.04 -5.06 8.27
N THR A 118 10.69 -6.18 7.98
CA THR A 118 11.90 -6.21 7.16
C THR A 118 11.57 -5.73 5.75
N CYS A 119 12.19 -4.63 5.35
CA CYS A 119 12.09 -4.06 4.03
C CYS A 119 13.39 -4.23 3.24
N HIS A 120 13.24 -4.59 1.98
CA HIS A 120 14.30 -4.68 0.99
C HIS A 120 14.34 -3.42 0.14
N HIS A 121 15.51 -3.10 -0.39
CA HIS A 121 15.71 -1.92 -1.23
C HIS A 121 15.77 -2.28 -2.71
N ALA A 122 15.02 -1.53 -3.51
CA ALA A 122 15.13 -1.50 -4.96
C ALA A 122 15.14 -0.06 -5.45
N TYR A 123 15.59 0.18 -6.67
CA TYR A 123 15.45 1.49 -7.31
C TYR A 123 15.16 1.36 -8.80
N GLN A 124 14.57 2.39 -9.38
CA GLN A 124 14.44 2.56 -10.82
C GLN A 124 14.95 3.94 -11.23
N VAL A 125 15.40 4.07 -12.47
CA VAL A 125 15.76 5.38 -13.04
C VAL A 125 14.67 5.78 -14.03
N LEU A 126 13.99 6.89 -13.75
CA LEU A 126 12.92 7.43 -14.58
C LEU A 126 13.24 8.89 -14.92
N PHE A 127 13.38 9.21 -16.20
CA PHE A 127 13.72 10.57 -16.67
C PHE A 127 14.91 11.18 -15.93
N SER A 128 16.02 10.43 -15.82
CA SER A 128 17.24 10.81 -15.10
C SER A 128 17.09 10.99 -13.58
N ASN A 129 15.92 10.72 -13.03
CA ASN A 129 15.69 10.70 -11.58
C ASN A 129 15.78 9.27 -11.06
N LYS A 130 16.57 9.08 -10.01
CA LYS A 130 16.62 7.80 -9.29
C LYS A 130 15.49 7.78 -8.26
N ILE A 131 14.55 6.86 -8.40
CA ILE A 131 13.47 6.63 -7.45
C ILE A 131 13.82 5.38 -6.65
N GLU A 132 13.98 5.54 -5.34
CA GLU A 132 14.30 4.45 -4.41
C GLU A 132 13.03 3.95 -3.72
N PHE A 133 12.93 2.63 -3.59
CA PHE A 133 11.79 1.93 -3.00
C PHE A 133 12.27 1.05 -1.85
N TRP A 134 11.50 1.08 -0.77
CA TRP A 134 11.62 0.13 0.33
C TRP A 134 10.35 -0.68 0.40
N TYR A 135 10.47 -2.01 0.29
CA TYR A 135 9.32 -2.91 0.18
C TYR A 135 9.45 -4.13 1.07
N THR A 136 8.32 -4.65 1.54
CA THR A 136 8.27 -5.91 2.29
C THR A 136 7.45 -6.95 1.54
N THR A 137 7.85 -8.21 1.66
CA THR A 137 7.11 -9.37 1.13
C THR A 137 6.37 -10.12 2.24
N SER A 138 6.44 -9.63 3.49
CA SER A 138 5.76 -10.24 4.64
C SER A 138 4.25 -10.07 4.61
N LEU A 139 3.76 -9.08 3.86
CA LEU A 139 2.32 -8.85 3.65
C LEU A 139 1.82 -9.69 2.47
N LYS A 140 0.62 -10.27 2.62
CA LYS A 140 0.01 -11.15 1.60
C LYS A 140 -0.61 -10.41 0.42
N ASN A 141 -0.63 -9.08 0.44
CA ASN A 141 -1.27 -8.19 -0.52
C ASN A 141 -0.28 -7.22 -1.16
N ASN A 142 -0.60 -6.84 -2.39
CA ASN A 142 0.14 -5.85 -3.16
C ASN A 142 -0.25 -4.44 -2.75
N SER A 143 0.72 -3.62 -2.37
CA SER A 143 0.49 -2.23 -1.97
C SER A 143 1.55 -1.30 -2.51
N THR A 144 1.14 -0.15 -3.04
CA THR A 144 2.08 0.89 -3.48
C THR A 144 1.42 2.25 -3.33
N PRO A 145 2.17 3.27 -2.86
CA PRO A 145 1.69 4.64 -2.91
C PRO A 145 1.65 5.14 -4.36
N TYR A 146 2.36 4.54 -5.32
CA TYR A 146 2.37 5.02 -6.72
C TYR A 146 1.98 3.92 -7.70
N PRO A 147 0.67 3.61 -7.85
CA PRO A 147 0.16 2.60 -8.78
C PRO A 147 0.65 2.75 -10.23
N SER A 148 0.72 3.99 -10.71
CA SER A 148 1.18 4.36 -12.05
C SER A 148 2.66 4.05 -12.33
N LEU A 149 3.50 3.87 -11.29
CA LEU A 149 4.92 3.55 -11.46
C LEU A 149 5.19 2.04 -11.63
N GLY A 150 4.17 1.20 -11.69
CA GLY A 150 4.33 -0.25 -11.93
C GLY A 150 4.96 -1.03 -10.76
N PHE A 151 5.38 -0.36 -9.69
CA PHE A 151 5.92 -1.03 -8.51
C PHE A 151 4.79 -1.68 -7.70
N SER A 152 4.68 -3.01 -7.80
CA SER A 152 3.75 -3.82 -7.00
C SER A 152 4.57 -4.77 -6.12
N THR A 153 4.31 -4.81 -4.82
CA THR A 153 5.15 -5.48 -3.80
C THR A 153 5.29 -7.01 -3.97
N LYS A 154 4.56 -7.62 -4.90
CA LYS A 154 4.80 -8.99 -5.38
C LYS A 154 5.48 -8.95 -6.73
N ILE A 155 6.77 -8.72 -6.69
CA ILE A 155 7.68 -9.10 -7.78
C ILE A 155 7.89 -10.60 -7.60
N SER A 156 7.07 -11.41 -8.27
CA SER A 156 7.36 -12.84 -8.38
C SER A 156 8.63 -12.99 -9.21
N ARG A 157 9.68 -13.55 -8.60
CA ARG A 157 10.72 -14.25 -9.37
C ARG A 157 10.08 -15.39 -10.16
#